data_AF-A0A959QXA0-F1
#
_entry.id   AF-A0A959QXA0-F1
#
_cell.length_a   1.000
_cell.length_b   1.000
_cell.length_c   1.000
_cell.angle_alpha   90.00
_cell.angle_beta   90.00
_cell.angle_gamma   90.00
#
_symmetry.space_group_name_H-M   'P 1'
#
loop_
_entity.id
_entity.type
_entity.pdbx_description
1 polymer ?
#
loop_
_entity_poly.entity_id
_entity_poly.type
_entity_poly.pdbx_seq_one_letter_code
_entity_poly.pdbx_strand_id
1 'polypeptide(L)'
;MPSDWFPTSLPPPGFPLSCSETPCDDNQQLLFAKGLTGDFAAEQTIASDGMGNFGNYHLSLWESASILLEIMDNNLDMLGQDALLDVFYDQASGHLVGQVQDARASMHHIDQLSPFTLQVLKDYAVERSNLLEEIEALDQLWADTEADSLLDLRLLLFEALSGLNSELMDIWESLDVLSLSRADSSDLAYINLSDLPQNYQWTEKHSSELYLKAIPFENENWTDADTDLLITEAGHCPAVFGRHVHRARSLYYHKFGYWPETAACKEIDKSVDLPGNPEKRTAISEFPFEISIRPNPVSNQLFISIRSEMVVEPSIRLLDAYGRALPGFAKANQVNNEFVLDVSSLSDGIYLLEINLPGQIAHIEKIVILH
;
A
#
# COMPACT_ATOMS: atom_id res chain seq x y z
N MET A 1 18.42 12.65 20.89
CA MET A 1 18.69 13.10 19.50
C MET A 1 19.76 14.18 19.55
N PRO A 2 20.65 14.32 18.56
CA PRO A 2 21.65 15.38 18.57
C PRO A 2 20.95 16.75 18.51
N SER A 3 21.27 17.64 19.44
CA SER A 3 20.71 18.99 19.61
C SER A 3 20.96 19.95 18.45
N ASP A 4 21.71 19.50 17.45
CA ASP A 4 22.34 20.35 16.44
C ASP A 4 21.53 20.39 15.14
N TRP A 5 20.33 19.80 15.14
CA TRP A 5 19.48 19.67 13.96
C TRP A 5 18.48 20.82 13.82
N PHE A 6 18.30 21.68 14.84
CA PHE A 6 17.34 22.79 14.82
C PHE A 6 17.82 24.00 15.66
N PRO A 7 17.59 25.26 15.21
CA PRO A 7 17.99 26.45 15.96
C PRO A 7 17.07 26.70 17.18
N THR A 8 17.68 27.11 18.29
CA THR A 8 17.08 27.14 19.65
C THR A 8 16.15 28.32 19.97
N SER A 9 15.77 29.16 19.00
CA SER A 9 14.73 30.20 19.21
C SER A 9 14.25 30.83 17.91
N LEU A 10 12.93 31.02 17.78
CA LEU A 10 12.28 31.76 16.68
C LEU A 10 11.62 33.06 17.19
N PRO A 11 11.60 34.15 16.40
CA PRO A 11 10.94 35.41 16.78
C PRO A 11 9.42 35.37 16.57
N PRO A 12 8.64 36.25 17.24
CA PRO A 12 7.18 36.27 17.16
C PRO A 12 6.66 36.83 15.82
N PRO A 13 5.45 36.42 15.38
CA PRO A 13 4.93 36.74 14.05
C PRO A 13 4.43 38.20 13.96
N GLY A 14 4.82 38.94 12.91
CA GLY A 14 4.13 40.19 12.53
C GLY A 14 4.93 41.37 11.94
N PHE A 15 6.18 41.25 11.51
CA PHE A 15 6.92 42.38 10.91
C PHE A 15 6.93 42.35 9.37
N PRO A 16 6.56 43.45 8.68
CA PRO A 16 6.77 43.57 7.24
C PRO A 16 8.21 44.03 6.97
N LEU A 17 8.99 43.21 6.27
CA LEU A 17 10.34 43.58 5.82
C LEU A 17 10.28 44.12 4.39
N SER A 18 10.33 45.45 4.26
CA SER A 18 10.75 46.11 3.03
C SER A 18 12.28 46.00 2.93
N CYS A 19 12.79 45.32 1.91
CA CYS A 19 14.23 45.19 1.69
C CYS A 19 14.78 46.48 1.04
N SER A 20 15.61 47.23 1.75
CA SER A 20 16.51 48.22 1.17
C SER A 20 17.96 47.92 1.57
N GLU A 21 18.77 47.61 0.56
CA GLU A 21 20.21 47.87 0.44
C GLU A 21 21.12 47.51 1.63
N THR A 22 21.28 46.22 1.93
CA THR A 22 22.56 45.52 2.22
C THR A 22 22.29 44.03 2.52
N PRO A 23 23.21 43.10 2.21
CA PRO A 23 22.94 41.67 2.31
C PRO A 23 22.97 41.22 3.77
N CYS A 24 21.84 40.76 4.29
CA CYS A 24 21.79 40.02 5.56
C CYS A 24 22.23 38.57 5.31
N ASP A 25 23.14 38.11 6.15
CA ASP A 25 23.65 36.74 6.25
C ASP A 25 22.58 35.91 7.00
N ASP A 26 21.53 35.47 6.29
CA ASP A 26 20.30 34.86 6.83
C ASP A 26 20.20 33.34 6.58
N ASN A 27 21.29 32.59 6.78
CA ASN A 27 21.37 31.18 6.40
C ASN A 27 20.70 30.14 7.32
N GLN A 28 19.89 30.52 8.31
CA GLN A 28 19.25 29.53 9.20
C GLN A 28 17.78 29.81 9.59
N GLN A 29 17.20 30.95 9.21
CA GLN A 29 15.85 31.34 9.68
C GLN A 29 14.72 31.07 8.67
N LEU A 30 15.02 30.62 7.45
CA LEU A 30 14.04 30.51 6.35
C LEU A 30 13.42 29.13 6.13
N LEU A 31 13.86 28.09 6.84
CA LEU A 31 13.41 26.70 6.61
C LEU A 31 11.98 26.40 7.13
N PHE A 32 11.47 27.16 8.09
CA PHE A 32 10.13 26.91 8.68
C PHE A 32 9.13 28.06 8.52
N ALA A 33 9.58 29.28 8.19
CA ALA A 33 8.71 30.46 8.16
C ALA A 33 7.87 30.62 6.87
N LYS A 34 8.13 29.84 5.82
CA LYS A 34 7.44 29.99 4.52
C LYS A 34 6.30 29.01 4.25
N GLY A 35 6.04 28.06 5.15
CA GLY A 35 5.01 27.03 4.93
C GLY A 35 5.30 26.17 3.70
N LEU A 36 4.63 25.03 3.59
CA LEU A 36 4.74 24.08 2.47
C LEU A 36 4.15 24.63 1.14
N THR A 37 4.06 25.95 0.96
CA THR A 37 3.28 26.60 -0.12
C THR A 37 4.09 27.57 -1.00
N GLY A 38 5.40 27.71 -0.82
CA GLY A 38 6.22 28.67 -1.60
C GLY A 38 7.02 28.02 -2.74
N ASP A 39 7.06 28.68 -3.91
CA ASP A 39 8.04 28.39 -4.98
C ASP A 39 9.47 28.50 -4.42
N PHE A 40 10.16 27.36 -4.26
CA PHE A 40 11.54 27.28 -3.79
C PHE A 40 12.49 27.18 -4.98
N ALA A 41 12.80 28.32 -5.60
CA ALA A 41 13.95 28.44 -6.49
C ALA A 41 15.18 28.90 -5.68
N ALA A 42 16.21 28.05 -5.66
CA ALA A 42 17.57 28.23 -5.13
C ALA A 42 17.86 27.81 -3.67
N GLU A 43 18.57 26.65 -3.56
CA GLU A 43 19.60 26.28 -2.56
C GLU A 43 19.16 26.17 -1.06
N GLN A 44 19.41 25.12 -0.26
CA GLN A 44 20.38 24.02 -0.26
C GLN A 44 20.00 22.94 0.82
N THR A 45 20.18 21.65 0.48
CA THR A 45 20.62 20.46 1.28
C THR A 45 20.02 20.10 2.66
N ILE A 46 19.04 19.18 2.66
CA ILE A 46 19.07 18.00 3.54
C ILE A 46 19.95 16.95 2.84
N ALA A 47 20.77 16.22 3.59
CA ALA A 47 21.77 15.26 3.12
C ALA A 47 21.27 14.28 2.05
N SER A 48 21.26 14.71 0.79
CA SER A 48 21.33 13.83 -0.37
C SER A 48 22.81 13.63 -0.65
N ASP A 49 23.39 12.58 -0.09
CA ASP A 49 24.72 12.09 -0.50
C ASP A 49 24.66 11.67 -1.99
N GLY A 50 24.75 12.65 -2.88
CA GLY A 50 24.97 12.44 -4.32
C GLY A 50 23.73 12.33 -5.22
N MET A 51 22.49 12.51 -4.75
CA MET A 51 21.33 12.57 -5.67
C MET A 51 21.16 13.96 -6.27
N GLY A 52 22.01 14.27 -7.26
CA GLY A 52 21.90 15.48 -8.07
C GLY A 52 20.75 15.40 -9.06
N ASN A 53 19.52 15.70 -8.62
CA ASN A 53 18.48 16.18 -9.52
C ASN A 53 17.39 16.95 -8.74
N PHE A 54 17.26 18.24 -9.03
CA PHE A 54 16.39 19.21 -8.33
C PHE A 54 14.89 18.82 -8.30
N GLY A 55 14.44 17.94 -9.19
CA GLY A 55 13.06 17.42 -9.18
C GLY A 55 12.75 16.44 -8.04
N ASN A 56 13.75 15.69 -7.55
CA ASN A 56 13.54 14.65 -6.54
C ASN A 56 13.49 15.19 -5.10
N TYR A 57 13.86 16.45 -4.88
CA TYR A 57 13.90 17.06 -3.55
C TYR A 57 12.50 17.38 -3.00
N HIS A 58 11.62 17.94 -3.83
CA HIS A 58 10.23 18.21 -3.43
C HIS A 58 9.46 16.91 -3.16
N LEU A 59 9.76 15.88 -3.94
CA LEU A 59 9.23 14.54 -3.77
C LEU A 59 9.64 13.95 -2.41
N SER A 60 10.95 13.96 -2.10
CA SER A 60 11.47 13.37 -0.87
C SER A 60 10.96 14.11 0.38
N LEU A 61 10.79 15.43 0.31
CA LEU A 61 10.20 16.21 1.39
C LEU A 61 8.72 15.88 1.62
N TRP A 62 7.92 15.78 0.56
CA TRP A 62 6.50 15.42 0.68
C TRP A 62 6.30 14.03 1.25
N GLU A 63 7.05 13.04 0.74
CA GLU A 63 6.97 11.66 1.21
C GLU A 63 7.49 11.54 2.64
N SER A 64 8.59 12.23 3.00
CA SER A 64 9.09 12.26 4.37
C SER A 64 8.11 12.93 5.34
N ALA A 65 7.50 14.05 4.94
CA ALA A 65 6.47 14.72 5.74
C ALA A 65 5.23 13.84 5.92
N SER A 66 4.79 13.16 4.85
CA SER A 66 3.69 12.19 4.89
C SER A 66 3.99 11.05 5.86
N ILE A 67 5.18 10.44 5.75
CA ILE A 67 5.59 9.32 6.61
C ILE A 67 5.73 9.76 8.06
N LEU A 68 6.33 10.93 8.31
CA LEU A 68 6.46 11.44 9.67
C LEU A 68 5.09 11.73 10.28
N LEU A 69 4.18 12.35 9.53
CA LEU A 69 2.81 12.59 10.00
C LEU A 69 2.09 11.27 10.30
N GLU A 70 2.21 10.27 9.41
CA GLU A 70 1.67 8.92 9.61
C GLU A 70 2.23 8.25 10.88
N ILE A 71 3.53 8.39 11.16
CA ILE A 71 4.14 7.88 12.40
C ILE A 71 3.54 8.60 13.60
N MET A 72 3.39 9.92 13.55
CA MET A 72 2.89 10.72 14.66
C MET A 72 1.41 10.47 14.95
N ASP A 73 0.56 10.30 13.93
CA ASP A 73 -0.85 9.92 14.10
C ASP A 73 -1.01 8.58 14.82
N ASN A 74 -0.08 7.65 14.58
CA ASN A 74 -0.06 6.35 15.23
C ASN A 74 0.62 6.36 16.62
N ASN A 75 1.32 7.43 16.98
CA ASN A 75 2.08 7.56 18.22
C ASN A 75 1.84 8.95 18.84
N LEU A 76 0.58 9.24 19.18
CA LEU A 76 0.18 10.54 19.76
C LEU A 76 0.90 10.86 21.08
N ASP A 77 1.47 9.86 21.74
CA ASP A 77 2.31 10.06 22.93
C ASP A 77 3.61 10.80 22.62
N MET A 78 4.06 10.83 21.36
CA MET A 78 5.18 11.66 20.90
C MET A 78 4.87 13.16 20.96
N LEU A 79 3.58 13.54 20.90
CA LEU A 79 3.15 14.92 21.05
C LEU A 79 3.33 15.40 22.50
N GLY A 80 3.79 16.64 22.67
CA GLY A 80 4.11 17.24 23.96
C GLY A 80 5.47 16.82 24.54
N GLN A 81 6.20 15.90 23.87
CA GLN A 81 7.56 15.53 24.26
C GLN A 81 8.62 16.44 23.64
N ASP A 82 8.38 16.94 22.43
CA ASP A 82 9.28 17.83 21.70
C ASP A 82 8.49 18.92 20.97
N ALA A 83 8.79 20.18 21.28
CA ALA A 83 8.09 21.33 20.73
C ALA A 83 8.22 21.44 19.19
N LEU A 84 9.27 20.88 18.59
CA LEU A 84 9.43 20.87 17.14
C LEU A 84 8.51 19.86 16.47
N LEU A 85 8.31 18.70 17.11
CA LEU A 85 7.35 17.70 16.63
C LEU A 85 5.93 18.26 16.72
N ASP A 86 5.58 18.93 17.83
CA ASP A 86 4.27 19.56 17.99
C ASP A 86 4.01 20.61 16.90
N VAL A 87 4.97 21.51 16.66
CA VAL A 87 4.84 22.53 15.61
C VAL A 87 4.75 21.91 14.23
N PHE A 88 5.54 20.88 13.93
CA PHE A 88 5.44 20.17 12.66
C PHE A 88 4.06 19.54 12.49
N TYR A 89 3.56 18.83 13.52
CA TYR A 89 2.28 18.15 13.48
C TYR A 89 1.12 19.12 13.28
N ASP A 90 1.07 20.20 14.05
CA ASP A 90 0.03 21.23 13.95
C ASP A 90 0.01 21.89 12.55
N GLN A 91 1.19 22.09 11.95
CA GLN A 91 1.29 22.65 10.60
C GLN A 91 0.92 21.61 9.54
N ALA A 92 1.48 20.40 9.60
CA ALA A 92 1.29 19.38 8.58
C ALA A 92 -0.15 18.86 8.53
N SER A 93 -0.77 18.63 9.69
CA SER A 93 -2.16 18.18 9.81
C SER A 93 -3.16 19.19 9.23
N GLY A 94 -2.94 20.49 9.41
CA GLY A 94 -3.78 21.55 8.84
C GLY A 94 -3.55 21.84 7.35
N HIS A 95 -2.53 21.24 6.74
CA HIS A 95 -2.13 21.47 5.36
C HIS A 95 -2.49 20.30 4.44
N LEU A 96 -2.14 20.43 3.16
CA LEU A 96 -2.44 19.44 2.12
C LEU A 96 -1.88 18.04 2.44
N VAL A 97 -0.72 17.94 3.08
CA VAL A 97 -0.14 16.65 3.52
C VAL A 97 -1.10 15.95 4.48
N GLY A 98 -1.62 16.68 5.48
CA GLY A 98 -2.62 16.18 6.42
C GLY A 98 -3.92 15.79 5.74
N GLN A 99 -4.44 16.61 4.84
CA GLN A 99 -5.68 16.27 4.11
C GLN A 99 -5.53 15.01 3.23
N VAL A 100 -4.38 14.83 2.56
CA VAL A 100 -4.08 13.61 1.82
C VAL A 100 -3.91 12.42 2.77
N GLN A 101 -3.32 12.64 3.95
CA GLN A 101 -3.17 11.61 4.97
C GLN A 101 -4.52 11.17 5.56
N ASP A 102 -5.43 12.09 5.83
CA ASP A 102 -6.80 11.81 6.26
C ASP A 102 -7.57 11.03 5.19
N ALA A 103 -7.39 11.41 3.92
CA ALA A 103 -7.99 10.70 2.80
C ALA A 103 -7.42 9.27 2.68
N ARG A 104 -6.10 9.08 2.84
CA ARG A 104 -5.47 7.75 2.88
C ARG A 104 -5.97 6.91 4.06
N ALA A 105 -6.07 7.50 5.25
CA ALA A 105 -6.58 6.81 6.44
C ALA A 105 -8.03 6.34 6.20
N SER A 106 -8.85 7.18 5.57
CA SER A 106 -10.21 6.83 5.17
C SER A 106 -10.24 5.63 4.21
N MET A 107 -9.32 5.59 3.23
CA MET A 107 -9.17 4.43 2.33
C MET A 107 -8.81 3.14 3.08
N HIS A 108 -7.94 3.22 4.10
CA HIS A 108 -7.54 2.05 4.88
C HIS A 108 -8.70 1.42 5.66
N HIS A 109 -9.74 2.17 5.96
CA HIS A 109 -10.91 1.68 6.67
C HIS A 109 -11.97 1.07 5.75
N ILE A 110 -11.83 1.14 4.43
CA ILE A 110 -12.82 0.60 3.49
C ILE A 110 -13.01 -0.90 3.73
N ASP A 111 -11.92 -1.66 3.72
CA ASP A 111 -11.94 -3.13 3.87
C ASP A 111 -11.89 -3.62 5.32
N GLN A 112 -11.81 -2.71 6.29
CA GLN A 112 -11.70 -3.09 7.71
C GLN A 112 -13.07 -3.45 8.29
N LEU A 113 -13.22 -4.70 8.70
CA LEU A 113 -14.36 -5.16 9.49
C LEU A 113 -14.29 -4.57 10.90
N SER A 114 -15.45 -4.13 11.41
CA SER A 114 -15.52 -3.73 12.81
C SER A 114 -15.21 -4.94 13.72
N PRO A 115 -14.62 -4.74 14.91
CA PRO A 115 -14.36 -5.84 15.84
C PRO A 115 -15.63 -6.64 16.17
N PHE A 116 -16.78 -5.97 16.23
CA PHE A 116 -18.09 -6.59 16.40
C PHE A 116 -18.45 -7.50 15.22
N THR A 117 -18.34 -7.00 13.98
CA THR A 117 -18.63 -7.80 12.77
C THR A 117 -17.70 -9.00 12.65
N LEU A 118 -16.41 -8.81 12.94
CA LEU A 118 -15.44 -9.90 12.96
C LEU A 118 -15.82 -10.97 14.00
N GLN A 119 -16.27 -10.57 15.18
CA GLN A 119 -16.71 -11.49 16.21
C GLN A 119 -17.97 -12.25 15.77
N VAL A 120 -18.94 -11.57 15.19
CA VAL A 120 -20.14 -12.19 14.63
C VAL A 120 -19.73 -13.27 13.61
N LEU A 121 -18.90 -12.94 12.62
CA LEU A 121 -18.45 -13.92 11.62
C LEU A 121 -17.73 -15.13 12.24
N LYS A 122 -16.96 -14.93 13.32
CA LYS A 122 -16.33 -16.03 14.06
C LYS A 122 -17.37 -16.91 14.76
N ASP A 123 -18.36 -16.32 15.41
CA ASP A 123 -19.42 -17.05 16.10
C ASP A 123 -20.24 -17.88 15.09
N TYR A 124 -20.54 -17.31 13.92
CA TYR A 124 -21.17 -18.03 12.79
C TYR A 124 -20.33 -19.22 12.31
N ALA A 125 -19.02 -19.05 12.18
CA ALA A 125 -18.13 -20.13 11.75
C ALA A 125 -18.15 -21.31 12.75
N VAL A 126 -18.19 -21.00 14.06
CA VAL A 126 -18.32 -22.02 15.12
C VAL A 126 -19.67 -22.71 15.06
N GLU A 127 -20.77 -21.96 14.97
CA GLU A 127 -22.12 -22.53 14.89
C GLU A 127 -22.31 -23.42 13.66
N ARG A 128 -21.81 -22.98 12.50
CA ARG A 128 -21.79 -23.78 11.28
C ARG A 128 -21.01 -25.09 11.46
N SER A 129 -19.84 -25.03 12.10
CA SER A 129 -19.03 -26.24 12.38
C SER A 129 -19.80 -27.21 13.26
N ASN A 130 -20.43 -26.73 14.33
CA ASN A 130 -21.21 -27.55 15.25
C ASN A 130 -22.40 -28.22 14.54
N LEU A 131 -23.14 -27.48 13.70
CA LEU A 131 -24.26 -28.04 12.93
C LEU A 131 -23.80 -29.13 11.96
N LEU A 132 -22.66 -28.93 11.30
CA LEU A 132 -22.09 -29.95 10.39
C LEU A 132 -21.64 -31.20 11.15
N GLU A 133 -21.02 -31.05 12.32
CA GLU A 133 -20.64 -32.17 13.18
C GLU A 133 -21.87 -32.94 13.70
N GLU A 134 -22.95 -32.26 14.07
CA GLU A 134 -24.21 -32.89 14.49
C GLU A 134 -24.88 -33.65 13.34
N ILE A 135 -24.90 -33.08 12.12
CA ILE A 135 -25.39 -33.76 10.92
C ILE A 135 -24.57 -35.02 10.64
N GLU A 136 -23.25 -34.95 10.72
CA GLU A 136 -22.37 -36.10 10.51
C GLU A 136 -22.62 -37.19 11.56
N ALA A 137 -22.75 -36.83 12.85
CA ALA A 137 -23.06 -37.76 13.92
C ALA A 137 -24.42 -38.44 13.72
N LEU A 138 -25.43 -37.71 13.25
CA LEU A 138 -26.73 -38.27 12.91
C LEU A 138 -26.68 -39.22 11.71
N ASP A 139 -25.90 -38.88 10.68
CA ASP A 139 -25.72 -39.72 9.50
C ASP A 139 -25.07 -41.06 9.88
N GLN A 140 -24.11 -41.04 10.81
CA GLN A 140 -23.51 -42.27 11.38
C GLN A 140 -24.54 -43.09 12.17
N LEU A 141 -25.33 -42.45 13.04
CA LEU A 141 -26.32 -43.14 13.86
C LEU A 141 -27.48 -43.73 13.01
N TRP A 142 -27.87 -43.03 11.95
CA TRP A 142 -28.90 -43.49 11.02
C TRP A 142 -28.43 -44.71 10.22
N ALA A 143 -27.16 -44.74 9.79
CA ALA A 143 -26.57 -45.90 9.12
C ALA A 143 -26.65 -47.18 9.98
N ASP A 144 -26.63 -47.05 11.30
CA ASP A 144 -26.70 -48.18 12.23
C ASP A 144 -28.13 -48.59 12.60
N THR A 145 -29.09 -47.66 12.58
CA THR A 145 -30.43 -47.85 13.18
C THR A 145 -31.60 -47.77 12.20
N GLU A 146 -31.42 -47.11 11.05
CA GLU A 146 -32.46 -46.82 10.05
C GLU A 146 -33.75 -46.19 10.64
N ALA A 147 -33.64 -45.44 11.74
CA ALA A 147 -34.79 -44.85 12.42
C ALA A 147 -35.29 -43.58 11.72
N ASP A 148 -36.55 -43.55 11.28
CA ASP A 148 -37.20 -42.41 10.60
C ASP A 148 -37.12 -41.10 11.42
N SER A 149 -37.16 -41.17 12.75
CA SER A 149 -37.03 -40.00 13.63
C SER A 149 -35.69 -39.27 13.49
N LEU A 150 -34.62 -39.97 13.08
CA LEU A 150 -33.31 -39.37 12.83
C LEU A 150 -33.29 -38.60 11.51
N LEU A 151 -34.08 -39.06 10.52
CA LEU A 151 -34.25 -38.33 9.27
C LEU A 151 -34.97 -37.00 9.50
N ASP A 152 -36.02 -36.99 10.34
CA ASP A 152 -36.70 -35.74 10.72
C ASP A 152 -35.77 -34.76 11.43
N LEU A 153 -34.94 -35.25 12.36
CA LEU A 153 -33.96 -34.42 13.07
C LEU A 153 -32.86 -33.89 12.12
N ARG A 154 -32.40 -34.72 11.19
CA ARG A 154 -31.45 -34.32 10.14
C ARG A 154 -32.01 -33.20 9.27
N LEU A 155 -33.27 -33.28 8.87
CA LEU A 155 -33.93 -32.22 8.09
C LEU A 155 -33.98 -30.90 8.86
N LEU A 156 -34.27 -30.93 10.16
CA LEU A 156 -34.25 -29.73 11.01
C LEU A 156 -32.85 -29.09 11.09
N LEU A 157 -31.78 -29.90 11.20
CA LEU A 157 -30.42 -29.36 11.19
C LEU A 157 -30.03 -28.77 9.84
N PHE A 158 -30.46 -29.38 8.73
CA PHE A 158 -30.26 -28.78 7.40
C PHE A 158 -31.03 -27.48 7.22
N GLU A 159 -32.23 -27.36 7.78
CA GLU A 159 -32.99 -26.11 7.79
C GLU A 159 -32.27 -25.04 8.60
N ALA A 160 -31.74 -25.39 9.79
CA ALA A 160 -30.93 -24.48 10.59
C ALA A 160 -29.66 -24.03 9.85
N LEU A 161 -28.93 -24.96 9.23
CA LEU A 161 -27.74 -24.66 8.42
C LEU A 161 -28.07 -23.77 7.20
N SER A 162 -29.20 -24.02 6.55
CA SER A 162 -29.68 -23.19 5.45
C SER A 162 -30.04 -21.77 5.91
N GLY A 163 -30.67 -21.64 7.09
CA GLY A 163 -30.96 -20.35 7.72
C GLY A 163 -29.68 -19.57 8.02
N LEU A 164 -28.70 -20.23 8.64
CA LEU A 164 -27.39 -19.65 8.96
C LEU A 164 -26.66 -19.17 7.69
N ASN A 165 -26.70 -19.94 6.60
CA ASN A 165 -26.12 -19.53 5.33
C ASN A 165 -26.84 -18.33 4.71
N SER A 166 -28.17 -18.23 4.85
CA SER A 166 -28.92 -17.07 4.38
C SER A 166 -28.53 -15.81 5.14
N GLU A 167 -28.44 -15.88 6.46
CA GLU A 167 -28.02 -14.75 7.30
C GLU A 167 -26.58 -14.33 6.98
N LEU A 168 -25.68 -15.28 6.70
CA LEU A 168 -24.33 -14.98 6.26
C LEU A 168 -24.32 -14.23 4.92
N MET A 169 -25.18 -14.61 3.96
CA MET A 169 -25.32 -13.89 2.70
C MET A 169 -25.81 -12.46 2.90
N ASP A 170 -26.78 -12.24 3.80
CA ASP A 170 -27.27 -10.89 4.15
C ASP A 170 -26.17 -10.03 4.79
N ILE A 171 -25.31 -10.64 5.61
CA ILE A 171 -24.12 -9.96 6.18
C ILE A 171 -23.14 -9.59 5.07
N TRP A 172 -22.86 -10.47 4.12
CA TRP A 172 -21.98 -10.18 2.98
C TRP A 172 -22.52 -9.04 2.13
N GLU A 173 -23.82 -9.04 1.79
CA GLU A 173 -24.45 -7.96 1.04
C GLU A 173 -24.37 -6.63 1.81
N SER A 174 -24.62 -6.66 3.12
CA SER A 174 -24.50 -5.47 3.98
C SER A 174 -23.06 -4.94 4.05
N LEU A 175 -22.08 -5.83 4.08
CA LEU A 175 -20.66 -5.47 4.06
C LEU A 175 -20.26 -4.83 2.73
N ASP A 176 -20.78 -5.33 1.62
CA ASP A 176 -20.53 -4.80 0.30
C ASP A 176 -21.08 -3.36 0.19
N VAL A 177 -22.33 -3.15 0.62
CA VAL A 177 -22.95 -1.80 0.69
C VAL A 177 -22.17 -0.85 1.61
N LEU A 178 -21.65 -1.33 2.73
CA LEU A 178 -20.82 -0.52 3.63
C LEU A 178 -19.47 -0.16 3.00
N SER A 179 -18.83 -1.11 2.30
CA SER A 179 -17.58 -0.88 1.57
C SER A 179 -17.78 0.20 0.49
N LEU A 180 -18.86 0.08 -0.29
CA LEU A 180 -19.28 1.07 -1.28
C LEU A 180 -19.45 2.46 -0.67
N SER A 181 -20.20 2.57 0.42
CA SER A 181 -20.44 3.84 1.08
C SER A 181 -19.16 4.48 1.66
N ARG A 182 -18.22 3.65 2.15
CA ARG A 182 -16.90 4.13 2.61
C ARG A 182 -16.00 4.55 1.45
N ALA A 183 -16.06 3.84 0.33
CA ALA A 183 -15.35 4.19 -0.89
C ALA A 183 -15.86 5.54 -1.43
N ASP A 184 -17.17 5.75 -1.53
CA ASP A 184 -17.78 7.03 -1.93
C ASP A 184 -17.37 8.18 -1.00
N SER A 185 -17.38 7.94 0.32
CA SER A 185 -16.96 8.94 1.30
C SER A 185 -15.48 9.29 1.18
N SER A 186 -14.64 8.31 0.86
CA SER A 186 -13.21 8.50 0.62
C SER A 186 -12.96 9.21 -0.72
N ASP A 187 -13.75 8.92 -1.75
CA ASP A 187 -13.66 9.57 -3.06
C ASP A 187 -14.02 11.05 -2.94
N LEU A 188 -15.07 11.37 -2.19
CA LEU A 188 -15.40 12.75 -1.83
C LEU A 188 -14.26 13.46 -1.10
N ALA A 189 -13.52 12.78 -0.23
CA ALA A 189 -12.36 13.36 0.44
C ALA A 189 -11.26 13.74 -0.56
N TYR A 190 -10.98 12.89 -1.56
CA TYR A 190 -10.00 13.17 -2.61
C TYR A 190 -10.47 14.20 -3.63
N ILE A 191 -11.74 14.18 -4.04
CA ILE A 191 -12.33 15.17 -4.97
C ILE A 191 -12.21 16.58 -4.38
N ASN A 192 -12.42 16.72 -3.08
CA ASN A 192 -12.36 18.00 -2.38
C ASN A 192 -10.93 18.53 -2.19
N LEU A 193 -9.88 17.74 -2.46
CA LEU A 193 -8.52 18.24 -2.57
C LEU A 193 -8.40 19.06 -3.87
N SER A 194 -8.60 20.38 -3.76
CA SER A 194 -8.50 21.33 -4.88
C SER A 194 -7.09 21.39 -5.48
N ASP A 195 -7.02 21.67 -6.80
CA ASP A 195 -5.83 21.95 -7.63
C ASP A 195 -4.48 21.59 -7.00
N LEU A 196 -4.26 20.28 -6.89
CA LEU A 196 -2.93 19.75 -6.62
C LEU A 196 -2.01 20.19 -7.76
N PRO A 197 -0.84 20.78 -7.47
CA PRO A 197 0.17 21.02 -8.49
C PRO A 197 0.40 19.74 -9.32
N GLN A 198 0.59 19.86 -10.64
CA GLN A 198 0.87 18.71 -11.53
C GLN A 198 2.23 18.07 -11.19
N ASN A 199 2.25 17.30 -10.10
CA ASN A 199 3.39 16.64 -9.50
C ASN A 199 2.91 15.34 -8.81
N TYR A 200 3.74 14.78 -7.92
CA TYR A 200 3.41 13.62 -7.08
C TYR A 200 1.99 13.61 -6.48
N GLN A 201 1.51 14.75 -6.00
CA GLN A 201 0.23 14.87 -5.30
C GLN A 201 -0.93 14.57 -6.27
N TRP A 202 -0.81 15.08 -7.50
CA TRP A 202 -1.76 14.82 -8.57
C TRP A 202 -1.82 13.33 -8.94
N THR A 203 -0.65 12.71 -9.09
CA THR A 203 -0.46 11.28 -9.39
C THR A 203 -1.04 10.39 -8.28
N GLU A 204 -0.83 10.77 -7.02
CA GLU A 204 -1.41 10.10 -5.87
C GLU A 204 -2.94 10.23 -5.80
N LYS A 205 -3.48 11.41 -6.06
CA LYS A 205 -4.93 11.63 -6.10
C LYS A 205 -5.57 10.74 -7.17
N HIS A 206 -5.06 10.79 -8.39
CA HIS A 206 -5.61 10.04 -9.51
C HIS A 206 -5.53 8.52 -9.34
N SER A 207 -4.38 8.00 -8.89
CA SER A 207 -4.27 6.57 -8.57
C SER A 207 -5.20 6.14 -7.42
N SER A 208 -5.49 7.04 -6.48
CA SER A 208 -6.45 6.79 -5.39
C SER A 208 -7.90 6.85 -5.88
N GLU A 209 -8.27 7.81 -6.72
CA GLU A 209 -9.59 7.88 -7.38
C GLU A 209 -9.83 6.63 -8.23
N LEU A 210 -8.85 6.20 -9.02
CA LEU A 210 -8.94 4.96 -9.80
C LEU A 210 -9.12 3.73 -8.90
N TYR A 211 -8.42 3.69 -7.75
CA TYR A 211 -8.58 2.62 -6.78
C TYR A 211 -9.99 2.62 -6.17
N LEU A 212 -10.48 3.78 -5.75
CA LEU A 212 -11.80 3.93 -5.15
C LEU A 212 -12.93 3.62 -6.12
N LYS A 213 -12.76 3.92 -7.42
CA LYS A 213 -13.65 3.46 -8.48
C LYS A 213 -13.55 1.95 -8.73
N ALA A 214 -12.43 1.31 -8.42
CA ALA A 214 -12.24 -0.13 -8.62
C ALA A 214 -12.87 -0.97 -7.51
N ILE A 215 -12.94 -0.47 -6.27
CA ILE A 215 -13.50 -1.21 -5.13
C ILE A 215 -14.96 -1.63 -5.36
N PRO A 216 -15.87 -0.76 -5.83
CA PRO A 216 -17.27 -1.09 -6.07
C PRO A 216 -17.56 -2.07 -7.19
N PHE A 217 -16.66 -2.18 -8.16
CA PHE A 217 -16.97 -2.75 -9.45
C PHE A 217 -15.92 -3.81 -9.77
N GLU A 218 -16.34 -5.07 -9.78
CA GLU A 218 -15.62 -6.16 -10.43
C GLU A 218 -15.53 -5.92 -11.97
N ASN A 219 -14.77 -4.88 -12.37
CA ASN A 219 -14.31 -4.54 -13.72
C ASN A 219 -15.25 -3.86 -14.75
N GLU A 220 -16.53 -3.55 -14.50
CA GLU A 220 -17.43 -3.23 -15.64
C GLU A 220 -17.57 -1.75 -16.08
N ASN A 221 -17.25 -0.75 -15.24
CA ASN A 221 -17.58 0.66 -15.53
C ASN A 221 -16.37 1.59 -15.80
N TRP A 222 -15.22 1.05 -16.16
CA TRP A 222 -14.06 1.87 -16.48
C TRP A 222 -14.22 2.55 -17.83
N THR A 223 -14.10 3.88 -17.86
CA THR A 223 -14.04 4.61 -19.13
C THR A 223 -12.69 4.41 -19.83
N ASP A 224 -12.62 4.72 -21.13
CA ASP A 224 -11.34 4.78 -21.85
C ASP A 224 -10.37 5.75 -21.16
N ALA A 225 -10.89 6.87 -20.65
CA ALA A 225 -10.10 7.86 -19.92
C ALA A 225 -9.53 7.31 -18.59
N ASP A 226 -10.31 6.56 -17.82
CA ASP A 226 -9.81 5.90 -16.59
C ASP A 226 -8.73 4.87 -16.92
N THR A 227 -8.88 4.20 -18.06
CA THR A 227 -7.93 3.20 -18.54
C THR A 227 -6.61 3.84 -18.97
N ASP A 228 -6.67 4.91 -19.75
CA ASP A 228 -5.49 5.69 -20.15
C ASP A 228 -4.77 6.30 -18.95
N LEU A 229 -5.54 6.80 -17.97
CA LEU A 229 -5.00 7.28 -16.71
C LEU A 229 -4.29 6.16 -15.95
N LEU A 230 -4.90 5.00 -15.79
CA LEU A 230 -4.27 3.85 -15.13
C LEU A 230 -2.97 3.40 -15.81
N ILE A 231 -2.95 3.35 -17.14
CA ILE A 231 -1.76 3.02 -17.92
C ILE A 231 -0.65 4.05 -17.63
N THR A 232 -1.01 5.34 -17.62
CA THR A 232 -0.08 6.44 -17.33
C THR A 232 0.47 6.33 -15.91
N GLU A 233 -0.40 6.15 -14.92
CA GLU A 233 -0.07 6.10 -13.50
C GLU A 233 0.80 4.88 -13.16
N ALA A 234 0.46 3.71 -13.70
CA ALA A 234 1.24 2.49 -13.50
C ALA A 234 2.63 2.59 -14.17
N GLY A 235 2.73 3.36 -15.26
CA GLY A 235 3.94 3.58 -16.03
C GLY A 235 4.98 4.49 -15.36
N HIS A 236 4.60 5.24 -14.33
CA HIS A 236 5.54 6.05 -13.55
C HIS A 236 6.59 5.17 -12.83
N CYS A 237 7.73 5.76 -12.48
CA CYS A 237 8.79 5.08 -11.71
C CYS A 237 8.50 5.22 -10.21
N PRO A 238 8.37 4.12 -9.44
CA PRO A 238 8.09 4.20 -8.00
C PRO A 238 9.19 4.93 -7.21
N ALA A 239 10.44 4.93 -7.67
CA ALA A 239 11.49 5.70 -7.01
C ALA A 239 11.29 7.23 -7.15
N VAL A 240 10.52 7.68 -8.15
CA VAL A 240 10.26 9.10 -8.45
C VAL A 240 8.83 9.51 -8.10
N PHE A 241 7.90 8.57 -8.02
CA PHE A 241 6.49 8.84 -7.73
C PHE A 241 6.01 8.05 -6.51
N GLY A 242 6.91 7.41 -5.75
CA GLY A 242 6.61 6.73 -4.49
C GLY A 242 5.56 5.62 -4.59
N ARG A 243 4.93 5.35 -3.44
CA ARG A 243 4.08 4.17 -3.22
C ARG A 243 2.81 4.09 -4.08
N HIS A 244 2.26 5.20 -4.53
CA HIS A 244 0.98 5.19 -5.26
C HIS A 244 1.10 4.58 -6.66
N VAL A 245 2.31 4.57 -7.25
CA VAL A 245 2.60 3.82 -8.48
C VAL A 245 2.38 2.32 -8.28
N HIS A 246 2.76 1.77 -7.13
CA HIS A 246 2.52 0.36 -6.84
C HIS A 246 1.03 0.04 -6.77
N ARG A 247 0.22 0.94 -6.19
CA ARG A 247 -1.24 0.83 -6.20
C ARG A 247 -1.79 0.83 -7.63
N ALA A 248 -1.35 1.77 -8.46
CA ALA A 248 -1.74 1.82 -9.87
C ALA A 248 -1.33 0.54 -10.63
N ARG A 249 -0.14 -0.01 -10.38
CA ARG A 249 0.31 -1.28 -10.98
C ARG A 249 -0.51 -2.48 -10.50
N SER A 250 -0.89 -2.52 -9.23
CA SER A 250 -1.78 -3.56 -8.71
C SER A 250 -3.13 -3.53 -9.39
N LEU A 251 -3.72 -2.34 -9.57
CA LEU A 251 -4.96 -2.14 -10.32
C LEU A 251 -4.81 -2.51 -11.80
N TYR A 252 -3.71 -2.10 -12.44
CA TYR A 252 -3.39 -2.47 -13.82
C TYR A 252 -3.34 -3.98 -13.97
N TYR A 253 -2.63 -4.66 -13.08
CA TYR A 253 -2.53 -6.11 -13.10
C TYR A 253 -3.90 -6.77 -12.89
N HIS A 254 -4.72 -6.25 -11.97
CA HIS A 254 -6.08 -6.75 -11.77
C HIS A 254 -6.91 -6.64 -13.05
N LYS A 255 -6.82 -5.51 -13.75
CA LYS A 255 -7.56 -5.23 -14.99
C LYS A 255 -7.07 -6.02 -16.21
N PHE A 256 -5.76 -6.11 -16.40
CA PHE A 256 -5.14 -6.63 -17.63
C PHE A 256 -4.48 -8.00 -17.48
N GLY A 257 -4.31 -8.49 -16.25
CA GLY A 257 -3.72 -9.79 -15.93
C GLY A 257 -2.19 -9.87 -16.04
N TYR A 258 -1.50 -8.78 -16.38
CA TYR A 258 -0.04 -8.73 -16.44
C TYR A 258 0.49 -7.30 -16.24
N TRP A 259 1.73 -7.16 -15.79
CA TRP A 259 2.48 -5.90 -15.81
C TRP A 259 3.91 -6.16 -16.31
N PRO A 260 4.41 -5.44 -17.33
CA PRO A 260 5.77 -5.62 -17.80
C PRO A 260 6.77 -4.97 -16.83
N GLU A 261 7.43 -5.79 -15.99
CA GLU A 261 8.42 -5.35 -15.00
C GLU A 261 9.62 -4.58 -15.57
N THR A 262 9.95 -4.81 -16.85
CA THR A 262 11.11 -4.19 -17.51
C THR A 262 10.98 -2.67 -17.70
N ALA A 263 9.80 -2.10 -17.43
CA ALA A 263 9.52 -0.66 -17.45
C ALA A 263 9.69 0.01 -16.07
N ALA A 264 10.00 -0.74 -15.00
CA ALA A 264 9.75 -0.30 -13.64
C ALA A 264 10.41 1.03 -13.23
N CYS A 265 11.60 1.35 -13.75
CA CYS A 265 12.28 2.64 -13.58
C CYS A 265 13.39 2.85 -14.64
N LYS A 266 13.27 2.26 -15.84
CA LYS A 266 14.26 2.55 -16.90
C LYS A 266 14.10 4.00 -17.30
N GLU A 267 15.04 4.82 -16.84
CA GLU A 267 15.13 6.24 -17.13
C GLU A 267 14.83 6.51 -18.61
N ILE A 268 13.88 7.40 -18.86
CA ILE A 268 13.99 8.49 -19.83
C ILE A 268 14.70 8.10 -21.15
N ASP A 269 14.35 6.96 -21.74
CA ASP A 269 14.58 6.75 -23.16
C ASP A 269 13.22 6.47 -23.78
N LYS A 270 12.87 7.36 -24.70
CA LYS A 270 11.53 7.55 -25.26
C LYS A 270 11.10 6.34 -26.09
N SER A 271 10.76 5.22 -25.46
CA SER A 271 10.07 4.09 -26.09
C SER A 271 9.75 2.99 -25.07
N VAL A 272 9.01 3.31 -24.01
CA VAL A 272 8.27 2.24 -23.34
C VAL A 272 7.16 1.86 -24.30
N ASP A 273 7.37 0.78 -25.05
CA ASP A 273 6.37 0.11 -25.88
C ASP A 273 5.24 -0.38 -24.96
N LEU A 274 4.30 0.52 -24.67
CA LEU A 274 2.99 0.18 -24.16
C LEU A 274 2.27 -0.66 -25.22
N PRO A 275 1.45 -1.65 -24.80
CA PRO A 275 0.83 -2.60 -25.72
C PRO A 275 -0.07 -1.89 -26.74
N GLY A 276 0.46 -1.70 -27.95
CA GLY A 276 -0.22 -1.04 -29.06
C GLY A 276 0.58 -0.94 -30.36
N ASN A 277 1.90 -1.22 -30.35
CA ASN A 277 2.74 -1.16 -31.55
C ASN A 277 3.39 -2.53 -31.88
N PRO A 278 2.90 -3.27 -32.89
CA PRO A 278 3.30 -4.66 -33.15
C PRO A 278 4.69 -4.87 -33.80
N GLU A 279 5.50 -3.82 -34.03
CA GLU A 279 6.66 -3.95 -34.93
C GLU A 279 8.08 -3.94 -34.30
N LYS A 280 8.29 -3.86 -32.98
CA LYS A 280 9.66 -3.87 -32.43
C LYS A 280 9.85 -4.71 -31.17
N ARG A 281 9.92 -6.03 -31.34
CA ARG A 281 10.54 -6.92 -30.35
C ARG A 281 12.06 -6.96 -30.56
N THR A 282 12.79 -6.09 -29.86
CA THR A 282 14.26 -6.21 -29.77
C THR A 282 14.68 -6.59 -28.36
N ALA A 283 15.63 -7.52 -28.31
CA ALA A 283 16.02 -8.33 -27.17
C ALA A 283 16.32 -7.55 -25.88
N ILE A 284 15.73 -8.00 -24.77
CA ILE A 284 16.07 -7.57 -23.42
C ILE A 284 17.44 -8.17 -23.07
N SER A 285 18.37 -7.31 -22.69
CA SER A 285 19.69 -7.66 -22.13
C SER A 285 19.54 -8.73 -21.05
N GLU A 286 20.23 -9.87 -21.23
CA GLU A 286 20.37 -10.93 -20.23
C GLU A 286 21.04 -10.36 -18.97
N PHE A 287 20.33 -10.40 -17.84
CA PHE A 287 20.90 -10.09 -16.53
C PHE A 287 21.68 -11.31 -16.00
N PRO A 288 22.80 -11.14 -15.28
CA PRO A 288 23.62 -12.25 -14.78
C PRO A 288 23.05 -12.89 -13.50
N PHE A 289 21.75 -12.76 -13.25
CA PHE A 289 21.09 -13.26 -12.05
C PHE A 289 19.92 -14.14 -12.46
N GLU A 290 19.88 -15.37 -11.93
CA GLU A 290 18.71 -16.26 -12.04
C GLU A 290 18.03 -16.29 -10.67
N ILE A 291 16.83 -15.72 -10.60
CA ILE A 291 16.00 -15.67 -9.39
C ILE A 291 14.90 -16.73 -9.54
N SER A 292 14.76 -17.58 -8.53
CA SER A 292 13.72 -18.61 -8.48
C SER A 292 12.98 -18.54 -7.16
N ILE A 293 11.65 -18.51 -7.23
CA ILE A 293 10.77 -18.44 -6.07
C ILE A 293 9.92 -19.69 -6.05
N ARG A 294 9.94 -20.42 -4.94
CA ARG A 294 9.28 -21.71 -4.78
C ARG A 294 8.47 -21.72 -3.49
N PRO A 295 7.13 -21.84 -3.58
CA PRO A 295 6.30 -22.02 -2.39
C PRO A 295 6.50 -23.43 -1.82
N ASN A 296 6.51 -23.54 -0.49
CA ASN A 296 6.34 -24.79 0.23
C ASN A 296 5.08 -24.71 1.09
N PRO A 297 3.92 -25.07 0.50
CA PRO A 297 2.62 -24.92 1.16
C PRO A 297 2.46 -25.84 2.38
N VAL A 298 3.24 -26.91 2.52
CA VAL A 298 3.17 -27.83 3.68
C VAL A 298 3.78 -27.19 4.94
N SER A 299 4.70 -26.26 4.78
CA SER A 299 5.42 -25.61 5.88
C SER A 299 5.14 -24.12 6.02
N ASN A 300 4.21 -23.56 5.23
CA ASN A 300 3.96 -22.11 5.15
C ASN A 300 5.25 -21.31 4.96
N GLN A 301 6.10 -21.75 4.02
CA GLN A 301 7.39 -21.11 3.75
C GLN A 301 7.53 -20.80 2.26
N LEU A 302 8.18 -19.67 1.95
CA LEU A 302 8.57 -19.28 0.61
C LEU A 302 10.10 -19.35 0.50
N PHE A 303 10.59 -20.11 -0.48
CA PHE A 303 12.01 -20.25 -0.77
C PHE A 303 12.39 -19.37 -1.95
N ILE A 304 13.41 -18.53 -1.78
CA ILE A 304 13.93 -17.64 -2.81
C ILE A 304 15.39 -18.01 -3.05
N SER A 305 15.71 -18.44 -4.25
CA SER A 305 17.08 -18.75 -4.66
C SER A 305 17.57 -17.67 -5.62
N ILE A 306 18.71 -17.07 -5.32
CA ILE A 306 19.37 -16.11 -6.22
C ILE A 306 20.70 -16.71 -6.67
N ARG A 307 20.75 -17.18 -7.92
CA ARG A 307 22.00 -17.61 -8.55
C ARG A 307 22.65 -16.42 -9.21
N SER A 308 23.87 -16.13 -8.79
CA SER A 308 24.72 -15.10 -9.37
C SER A 308 26.17 -15.56 -9.33
N GLU A 309 26.95 -15.13 -10.32
CA GLU A 309 28.41 -15.27 -10.30
C GLU A 309 29.07 -14.32 -9.28
N MET A 310 28.35 -13.29 -8.83
CA MET A 310 28.81 -12.33 -7.84
C MET A 310 28.11 -12.56 -6.49
N VAL A 311 28.86 -12.42 -5.40
CA VAL A 311 28.27 -12.38 -4.05
C VAL A 311 27.61 -11.03 -3.88
N VAL A 312 26.29 -11.01 -3.85
CA VAL A 312 25.47 -9.82 -3.57
C VAL A 312 24.63 -10.08 -2.32
N GLU A 313 24.46 -9.04 -1.49
CA GLU A 313 23.55 -9.05 -0.36
C GLU A 313 22.21 -8.42 -0.82
N PRO A 314 21.19 -9.22 -1.16
CA PRO A 314 19.90 -8.70 -1.55
C PRO A 314 19.13 -8.20 -0.32
N SER A 315 18.40 -7.11 -0.48
CA SER A 315 17.34 -6.71 0.45
C SER A 315 16.02 -7.29 -0.04
N ILE A 316 15.49 -8.28 0.67
CA ILE A 316 14.21 -8.91 0.36
C ILE A 316 13.12 -8.28 1.24
N ARG A 317 12.05 -7.79 0.62
CA ARG A 317 10.89 -7.18 1.29
C ARG A 317 9.62 -7.87 0.82
N LEU A 318 8.66 -8.03 1.74
CA LEU A 318 7.32 -8.44 1.39
C LEU A 318 6.40 -7.25 1.60
N LEU A 319 5.62 -6.91 0.58
CA LEU A 319 4.66 -5.81 0.58
C LEU A 319 3.25 -6.40 0.60
N ASP A 320 2.34 -5.78 1.34
CA ASP A 320 0.92 -6.11 1.24
C ASP A 320 0.29 -5.55 -0.05
N ALA A 321 -0.99 -5.84 -0.27
CA ALA A 321 -1.74 -5.33 -1.43
C ALA A 321 -1.78 -3.79 -1.53
N TYR A 322 -1.50 -3.09 -0.43
CA TYR A 322 -1.44 -1.63 -0.36
C TYR A 322 0.00 -1.08 -0.56
N GLY A 323 0.98 -1.94 -0.80
CA GLY A 323 2.38 -1.58 -1.00
C GLY A 323 3.16 -1.29 0.29
N ARG A 324 2.62 -1.64 1.46
CA ARG A 324 3.30 -1.45 2.75
C ARG A 324 4.23 -2.62 3.01
N ALA A 325 5.48 -2.31 3.37
CA ALA A 325 6.44 -3.34 3.76
C ALA A 325 6.05 -3.97 5.10
N LEU A 326 5.94 -5.29 5.12
CA LEU A 326 5.63 -6.06 6.31
C LEU A 326 6.87 -6.17 7.21
N PRO A 327 6.78 -5.79 8.49
CA PRO A 327 7.91 -5.87 9.41
C PRO A 327 8.28 -7.33 9.71
N GLY A 328 9.58 -7.63 9.81
CA GLY A 328 10.09 -8.95 10.20
C GLY A 328 10.68 -9.81 9.06
N PHE A 329 10.46 -9.43 7.80
CA PHE A 329 10.91 -10.21 6.63
C PHE A 329 12.30 -9.83 6.09
N ALA A 330 12.96 -8.86 6.72
CA ALA A 330 14.23 -8.27 6.26
C ALA A 330 15.48 -9.16 6.44
N LYS A 331 15.35 -10.34 7.06
CA LYS A 331 16.47 -11.24 7.35
C LYS A 331 16.08 -12.69 7.07
N ALA A 332 15.91 -13.02 5.80
CA ALA A 332 15.83 -14.41 5.41
C ALA A 332 17.15 -15.12 5.77
N ASN A 333 17.06 -16.31 6.36
CA ASN A 333 18.23 -17.11 6.71
C ASN A 333 18.95 -17.53 5.42
N GLN A 334 20.11 -16.91 5.15
CA GLN A 334 20.90 -17.21 3.97
C GLN A 334 21.66 -18.52 4.18
N VAL A 335 21.32 -19.55 3.41
CA VAL A 335 22.13 -20.77 3.28
C VAL A 335 22.28 -21.03 1.80
N ASN A 336 23.51 -20.96 1.27
CA ASN A 336 23.80 -21.21 -0.16
C ASN A 336 23.02 -20.31 -1.15
N ASN A 337 22.88 -19.01 -0.86
CA ASN A 337 22.06 -18.05 -1.64
C ASN A 337 20.58 -18.44 -1.80
N GLU A 338 20.10 -19.27 -0.89
CA GLU A 338 18.69 -19.52 -0.67
C GLU A 338 18.24 -18.77 0.58
N PHE A 339 17.10 -18.12 0.47
CA PHE A 339 16.47 -17.27 1.46
C PHE A 339 15.10 -17.86 1.76
N VAL A 340 14.81 -18.11 3.04
CA VAL A 340 13.52 -18.66 3.48
C VAL A 340 12.73 -17.58 4.19
N LEU A 341 11.50 -17.35 3.72
CA LEU A 341 10.52 -16.47 4.36
C LEU A 341 9.41 -17.34 4.97
N ASP A 342 9.12 -17.10 6.25
CA ASP A 342 8.00 -17.75 6.95
C ASP A 342 6.73 -16.94 6.74
N VAL A 343 5.76 -17.51 6.01
CA VAL A 343 4.50 -16.84 5.67
C VAL A 343 3.33 -17.33 6.56
N SER A 344 3.61 -18.11 7.60
CA SER A 344 2.57 -18.70 8.47
C SER A 344 1.72 -17.68 9.22
N SER A 345 2.27 -16.52 9.54
CA SER A 345 1.56 -15.46 10.29
C SER A 345 0.80 -14.49 9.39
N LEU A 346 0.89 -14.63 8.07
CA LEU A 346 0.24 -13.74 7.12
C LEU A 346 -1.19 -14.19 6.87
N SER A 347 -2.13 -13.25 6.78
CA SER A 347 -3.50 -13.56 6.40
C SER A 347 -3.59 -13.98 4.93
N ASP A 348 -4.65 -14.71 4.58
CA ASP A 348 -4.95 -15.02 3.18
C ASP A 348 -5.04 -13.73 2.35
N GLY A 349 -4.43 -13.74 1.17
CA GLY A 349 -4.40 -12.54 0.33
C GLY A 349 -3.26 -12.49 -0.67
N ILE A 350 -3.16 -11.34 -1.32
CA ILE A 350 -2.14 -11.05 -2.34
C ILE A 350 -1.05 -10.18 -1.72
N TYR A 351 0.19 -10.59 -1.95
CA TYR A 351 1.40 -9.92 -1.51
C TYR A 351 2.35 -9.72 -2.69
N LEU A 352 3.23 -8.73 -2.59
CA LEU A 352 4.31 -8.51 -3.55
C LEU A 352 5.64 -8.75 -2.85
N LEU A 353 6.38 -9.74 -3.31
CA LEU A 353 7.77 -9.95 -2.91
C LEU A 353 8.66 -9.06 -3.76
N GLU A 354 9.48 -8.24 -3.14
CA GLU A 354 10.44 -7.38 -3.82
C GLU A 354 11.86 -7.76 -3.40
N ILE A 355 12.73 -7.97 -4.39
CA ILE A 355 14.14 -8.30 -4.20
C ILE A 355 14.96 -7.14 -4.73
N ASN A 356 15.63 -6.43 -3.83
CA ASN A 356 16.47 -5.30 -4.15
C ASN A 356 17.93 -5.72 -4.13
N LEU A 357 18.67 -5.41 -5.19
CA LEU A 357 20.13 -5.49 -5.22
C LEU A 357 20.71 -4.09 -5.00
N PRO A 358 22.00 -3.95 -4.66
CA PRO A 358 22.61 -2.64 -4.44
C PRO A 358 22.34 -1.67 -5.61
N GLY A 359 21.57 -0.62 -5.34
CA GLY A 359 21.24 0.43 -6.30
C GLY A 359 20.03 0.19 -7.21
N GLN A 360 19.34 -0.97 -7.14
CA GLN A 360 18.17 -1.23 -7.99
C GLN A 360 17.22 -2.30 -7.46
N ILE A 361 15.94 -2.19 -7.82
CA ILE A 361 14.98 -3.28 -7.69
C ILE A 361 15.31 -4.33 -8.75
N ALA A 362 15.64 -5.55 -8.33
CA ALA A 362 16.08 -6.62 -9.24
C ALA A 362 14.95 -7.54 -9.68
N HIS A 363 13.96 -7.79 -8.83
CA HIS A 363 12.82 -8.66 -9.12
C HIS A 363 11.62 -8.31 -8.25
N ILE A 364 10.42 -8.45 -8.80
CA ILE A 364 9.17 -8.38 -8.04
C ILE A 364 8.36 -9.64 -8.37
N GLU A 365 7.73 -10.28 -7.39
CA GLU A 365 6.89 -11.46 -7.62
C GLU A 365 5.58 -11.34 -6.85
N LYS A 366 4.47 -11.67 -7.50
CA LYS A 366 3.18 -11.80 -6.82
C LYS A 366 3.12 -13.12 -6.06
N ILE A 367 2.84 -13.04 -4.77
CA ILE A 367 2.60 -14.20 -3.92
C ILE A 367 1.13 -14.20 -3.50
N VAL A 368 0.47 -15.35 -3.66
CA VAL A 368 -0.89 -15.56 -3.15
C VAL A 368 -0.79 -16.52 -1.97
N ILE A 369 -1.27 -16.09 -0.82
CA ILE A 369 -1.32 -16.91 0.40
C ILE A 369 -2.77 -17.36 0.60
N LEU A 370 -2.92 -18.67 0.78
CA LEU A 370 -4.18 -19.37 1.08
C LEU A 370 -3.85 -20.46 2.09
N HIS A 371 -4.36 -20.36 3.32
CA HIS A 371 -4.15 -21.35 4.39
C HIS A 371 -5.19 -22.47 4.41
#